data_AF-A0A0H1RC04-F1
#
_entry.id   AF-A0A0H1RC04-F1
#
_cell.length_a   1.000
_cell.length_b   1.000
_cell.length_c   1.000
_cell.angle_alpha   90.00
_cell.angle_beta   90.00
_cell.angle_gamma   90.00
#
_symmetry.space_group_name_H-M   'P 1'
#
loop_
_entity.id
_entity.type
_entity.pdbx_description
1 polymer ?
#
loop_
_entity_poly.entity_id
_entity_poly.type
_entity_poly.pdbx_seq_one_letter_code
_entity_poly.pdbx_strand_id
1 'polypeptide(L)'
;MEIASAFRVVPSNDEERAGAYAAFPYDRDLVRRFREAFPRARWRGEEQGWFVPGTTAVQRLNTWMAQELETLDRHADAKGRDAYLFEPLESPYLEVGDDLRIRTPYSHTIVEALRSIPWAHWNPDEKIWHVPFRSYEELRRLWPLIEEAARRNEPAERRRRREEQKRQGLEPASPVQTERRRRRYPVPGDDLPPLERPVATLAWGVVVFEDIEDHVIDEALDRSIYPHAKDDPSHYVWARWRMPTLQEVYRTKVAREPEDRVLRESRGWWWPTRDELQERARKLRQMERAQQSRHAIQKNPAGF
;
A
#
# COMPACT_ATOMS: atom_id res chain seq x y z
N MET A 1 -18.98 -24.49 10.04
CA MET A 1 -19.26 -24.51 8.59
C MET A 1 -18.56 -25.73 8.01
N GLU A 2 -19.26 -26.68 7.40
CA GLU A 2 -18.62 -27.88 6.82
C GLU A 2 -17.84 -27.50 5.56
N ILE A 3 -16.56 -27.86 5.51
CA ILE A 3 -15.64 -27.50 4.41
C ILE A 3 -16.10 -28.07 3.07
N ALA A 4 -16.79 -29.22 3.09
CA ALA A 4 -17.39 -29.81 1.89
C ALA A 4 -18.37 -28.85 1.17
N SER A 5 -19.05 -27.95 1.89
CA SER A 5 -19.97 -26.97 1.29
C SER A 5 -19.27 -25.75 0.68
N ALA A 6 -17.98 -25.56 0.96
CA ALA A 6 -17.18 -24.45 0.47
C ALA A 6 -16.47 -24.74 -0.87
N PHE A 7 -16.32 -26.02 -1.23
CA PHE A 7 -15.86 -26.43 -2.55
C PHE A 7 -17.04 -26.44 -3.52
N ARG A 8 -16.97 -25.63 -4.58
CA ARG A 8 -18.02 -25.54 -5.61
C ARG A 8 -17.39 -25.63 -6.98
N VAL A 9 -17.97 -26.46 -7.85
CA VAL A 9 -17.65 -26.50 -9.28
C VAL A 9 -18.89 -26.15 -10.07
N VAL A 10 -18.77 -25.14 -10.93
CA VAL A 10 -19.87 -24.64 -11.77
C VAL A 10 -19.44 -24.74 -13.23
N PRO A 11 -20.20 -25.42 -14.10
CA PRO A 11 -19.89 -25.43 -15.53
C PRO A 11 -19.99 -24.01 -16.12
N SER A 12 -19.14 -23.70 -17.09
CA SER A 12 -19.27 -22.47 -17.87
C SER A 12 -20.48 -22.60 -18.80
N ASN A 13 -21.37 -21.61 -18.79
CA ASN A 13 -22.52 -21.54 -19.71
C ASN A 13 -22.16 -20.93 -21.08
N ASP A 14 -20.87 -20.67 -21.33
CA ASP A 14 -20.38 -20.05 -22.55
C ASP A 14 -20.14 -21.11 -23.64
N GLU A 15 -21.06 -21.20 -24.62
CA GLU A 15 -21.00 -22.19 -25.71
C GLU A 15 -19.73 -22.04 -26.59
N GLU A 16 -19.13 -20.85 -26.65
CA GLU A 16 -17.87 -20.59 -27.36
C GLU A 16 -16.62 -20.98 -26.55
N ARG A 17 -16.75 -21.16 -25.23
CA ARG A 17 -15.63 -21.47 -24.32
C ARG A 17 -16.02 -22.54 -23.31
N ALA A 18 -16.03 -23.78 -23.78
CA ALA A 18 -16.18 -24.96 -22.93
C ALA A 18 -15.15 -24.95 -21.77
N GLY A 19 -15.65 -24.98 -20.53
CA GLY A 19 -14.83 -24.90 -19.33
C GLY A 19 -15.67 -24.99 -18.06
N ALA A 20 -15.02 -24.83 -16.90
CA ALA A 20 -15.68 -24.84 -15.60
C ALA A 20 -14.97 -23.92 -14.60
N TYR A 21 -15.75 -23.39 -13.66
CA TYR A 21 -15.28 -22.59 -12.55
C TYR A 21 -15.16 -23.47 -11.30
N ALA A 22 -14.04 -23.32 -10.58
CA ALA A 22 -13.84 -23.89 -9.25
C ALA A 22 -13.70 -22.77 -8.22
N ALA A 23 -14.51 -22.83 -7.18
CA ALA A 23 -14.38 -21.99 -5.99
C ALA A 23 -14.11 -22.87 -4.78
N PHE A 24 -13.12 -22.51 -3.98
CA PHE A 24 -12.76 -23.19 -2.74
C PHE A 24 -12.10 -22.19 -1.79
N PRO A 25 -12.10 -22.45 -0.47
CA PRO A 25 -11.46 -21.57 0.52
C PRO A 25 -10.01 -21.28 0.16
N TYR A 26 -9.57 -20.05 0.38
CA TYR A 26 -8.18 -19.69 0.15
C TYR A 26 -7.28 -20.46 1.12
N ASP A 27 -6.39 -21.28 0.55
CA ASP A 27 -5.33 -21.97 1.27
C ASP A 27 -4.09 -22.00 0.37
N ARG A 28 -2.93 -21.59 0.89
CA ARG A 28 -1.72 -21.41 0.07
C ARG A 28 -1.26 -22.73 -0.55
N ASP A 29 -1.33 -23.83 0.19
CA ASP A 29 -0.90 -25.14 -0.28
C ASP A 29 -1.92 -25.78 -1.21
N LEU A 30 -3.21 -25.61 -0.95
CA LEU A 30 -4.28 -26.02 -1.84
C LEU A 30 -4.22 -25.27 -3.16
N VAL A 31 -4.01 -23.93 -3.14
CA VAL A 31 -3.83 -23.12 -4.35
C VAL A 31 -2.57 -23.53 -5.11
N ARG A 32 -1.48 -23.84 -4.40
CA ARG A 32 -0.24 -24.34 -5.02
C ARG A 32 -0.49 -25.66 -5.75
N ARG A 33 -1.05 -26.67 -5.07
CA ARG A 33 -1.40 -27.97 -5.66
C ARG A 33 -2.40 -27.85 -6.80
N PHE A 34 -3.38 -26.96 -6.67
CA PHE A 34 -4.34 -26.64 -7.74
C PHE A 34 -3.64 -26.08 -8.98
N ARG A 35 -2.70 -25.15 -8.83
CA ARG A 35 -1.94 -24.57 -9.95
C ARG A 35 -0.99 -25.57 -10.59
N GLU A 36 -0.43 -26.51 -9.82
CA GLU A 36 0.36 -27.63 -10.33
C GLU A 36 -0.52 -28.59 -11.16
N ALA A 37 -1.72 -28.92 -10.69
CA ALA A 37 -2.67 -29.81 -11.40
C ALA A 37 -3.35 -29.14 -12.61
N PHE A 38 -3.60 -27.84 -12.55
CA PHE A 38 -4.25 -27.05 -13.60
C PHE A 38 -3.43 -25.81 -13.99
N PRO A 39 -2.29 -25.96 -14.71
CA PRO A 39 -1.42 -24.84 -15.07
C PRO A 39 -2.08 -23.76 -15.95
N ARG A 40 -3.14 -24.13 -16.68
CA ARG A 40 -3.91 -23.23 -17.55
C ARG A 40 -5.08 -22.53 -16.83
N ALA A 41 -5.28 -22.80 -15.54
CA ALA A 41 -6.34 -22.18 -14.77
C ALA A 41 -6.10 -20.66 -14.61
N ARG A 42 -7.18 -19.88 -14.66
CA ARG A 42 -7.13 -18.43 -14.50
C ARG A 42 -8.14 -17.97 -13.46
N TRP A 43 -7.70 -17.17 -12.50
CA TRP A 43 -8.60 -16.52 -11.55
C TRP A 43 -9.46 -15.47 -12.26
N ARG A 44 -10.77 -15.50 -12.02
CA ARG A 44 -11.72 -14.49 -12.48
C ARG A 44 -12.36 -13.82 -11.27
N GLY A 45 -12.25 -12.49 -11.23
CA GLY A 45 -12.68 -11.70 -10.08
C GLY A 45 -14.19 -11.54 -9.96
N GLU A 46 -14.92 -11.55 -11.07
CA GLU A 46 -16.38 -11.38 -11.10
C GLU A 46 -17.10 -12.60 -10.53
N GLU A 47 -16.66 -13.79 -10.91
CA GLU A 47 -17.21 -15.07 -10.42
C GLU A 47 -16.51 -15.57 -9.14
N GLN A 48 -15.50 -14.83 -8.65
CA GLN A 48 -14.66 -15.20 -7.50
C GLN A 48 -14.17 -16.66 -7.56
N GLY A 49 -13.73 -17.10 -8.73
CA GLY A 49 -13.43 -18.50 -9.00
C GLY A 49 -12.30 -18.71 -10.00
N TRP A 50 -11.71 -19.90 -9.98
CA TRP A 50 -10.72 -20.36 -10.93
C TRP A 50 -11.39 -20.97 -12.15
N PHE A 51 -11.22 -20.34 -13.32
CA PHE A 51 -11.67 -20.89 -14.59
C PHE A 51 -10.65 -21.91 -15.12
N VAL A 52 -11.11 -23.12 -15.41
CA VAL A 52 -10.35 -24.18 -16.07
C VAL A 52 -10.93 -24.42 -17.46
N PRO A 53 -10.13 -24.26 -18.54
CA PRO A 53 -10.61 -24.49 -19.90
C PRO A 53 -10.69 -25.99 -20.23
N GLY A 54 -11.67 -26.36 -21.06
CA GLY A 54 -11.82 -27.70 -21.64
C GLY A 54 -13.19 -28.32 -21.38
N THR A 55 -13.60 -29.21 -22.28
CA THR A 55 -14.89 -29.93 -22.21
C THR A 55 -14.98 -30.90 -21.03
N THR A 56 -13.84 -31.43 -20.57
CA THR A 56 -13.76 -32.32 -19.39
C THR A 56 -13.41 -31.59 -18.10
N ALA A 57 -13.41 -30.24 -18.10
CA ALA A 57 -12.99 -29.44 -16.95
C ALA A 57 -13.80 -29.76 -15.68
N VAL A 58 -15.12 -29.92 -15.81
CA VAL A 58 -16.00 -30.30 -14.68
C VAL A 58 -15.57 -31.63 -14.05
N GLN A 59 -15.37 -32.66 -14.88
CA GLN A 59 -15.03 -34.00 -14.39
C GLN A 59 -13.65 -34.02 -13.75
N ARG A 60 -12.66 -33.36 -14.38
CA ARG A 60 -11.30 -33.25 -13.81
C ARG A 60 -11.29 -32.48 -12.49
N LEU A 61 -12.05 -31.39 -12.38
CA LEU A 61 -12.19 -30.63 -11.15
C LEU A 61 -12.85 -31.46 -10.06
N ASN A 62 -13.93 -32.17 -10.36
CA ASN A 62 -14.59 -33.05 -9.39
C ASN A 62 -13.68 -34.18 -8.92
N THR A 63 -12.94 -34.85 -9.82
CA THR A 63 -11.98 -35.89 -9.42
C THR A 63 -10.87 -35.32 -8.54
N TRP A 64 -10.30 -34.16 -8.90
CA TRP A 64 -9.25 -33.53 -8.11
C TRP A 64 -9.76 -33.10 -6.72
N MET A 65 -10.93 -32.45 -6.66
CA MET A 65 -11.54 -32.06 -5.38
C MET A 65 -11.89 -33.27 -4.51
N ALA A 66 -12.37 -34.37 -5.10
CA ALA A 66 -12.67 -35.60 -4.35
C ALA A 66 -11.40 -36.18 -3.72
N GLN A 67 -10.29 -36.22 -4.46
CA GLN A 67 -8.99 -36.66 -3.93
C GLN A 67 -8.47 -35.75 -2.81
N GLU A 68 -8.64 -34.43 -2.97
CA GLU A 68 -8.28 -33.47 -1.93
C GLU A 68 -9.15 -33.60 -0.69
N LEU A 69 -10.47 -33.79 -0.85
CA LEU A 69 -11.41 -33.99 0.26
C LEU A 69 -11.18 -35.32 0.99
N GLU A 70 -10.79 -36.39 0.29
CA GLU A 70 -10.39 -37.67 0.92
C GLU A 70 -9.13 -37.52 1.78
N THR A 71 -8.22 -36.63 1.39
CA THR A 71 -7.00 -36.33 2.15
C THR A 71 -7.30 -35.46 3.38
N LEU A 72 -8.39 -34.72 3.37
CA LEU A 72 -8.77 -33.83 4.47
C LEU A 72 -9.44 -34.61 5.60
N ASP A 73 -8.87 -34.53 6.81
CA ASP A 73 -9.51 -35.08 8.00
C ASP A 73 -10.81 -34.33 8.29
N ARG A 74 -11.92 -35.05 8.13
CA ARG A 74 -13.29 -34.60 8.39
C ARG A 74 -13.54 -34.20 9.85
N HIS A 75 -12.72 -34.69 10.77
CA HIS A 75 -12.79 -34.36 12.19
C HIS A 75 -11.73 -33.33 12.62
N ALA A 76 -10.94 -32.77 11.70
CA ALA A 76 -9.86 -31.84 12.05
C ALA A 76 -10.39 -30.59 12.80
N ASP A 77 -11.57 -30.09 12.46
CA ASP A 77 -12.16 -28.94 13.16
C ASP A 77 -12.62 -29.30 14.58
N ALA A 78 -13.12 -30.52 14.79
CA ALA A 78 -13.46 -31.01 16.13
C ALA A 78 -12.19 -31.18 16.98
N LYS A 79 -11.16 -31.82 16.42
CA LYS A 79 -9.84 -31.96 17.07
C LYS A 79 -9.21 -30.61 17.42
N GLY A 80 -9.31 -29.65 16.50
CA GLY A 80 -8.81 -28.29 16.72
C GLY A 80 -9.57 -27.54 17.81
N ARG A 81 -10.89 -27.75 17.92
CA ARG A 81 -11.69 -27.24 19.05
C ARG A 81 -11.28 -27.88 20.36
N ASP A 82 -11.09 -29.20 20.38
CA ASP A 82 -10.65 -29.92 21.58
C ASP A 82 -9.26 -29.44 22.02
N ALA A 83 -8.34 -29.21 21.07
CA ALA A 83 -7.03 -28.63 21.34
C ALA A 83 -7.12 -27.21 21.92
N TYR A 84 -8.01 -26.36 21.39
CA TYR A 84 -8.28 -25.03 21.95
C TYR A 84 -8.88 -25.11 23.36
N LEU A 85 -9.82 -26.03 23.61
CA LEU A 85 -10.42 -26.21 24.94
C LEU A 85 -9.40 -26.74 25.96
N PHE A 86 -8.49 -27.60 25.53
CA PHE A 86 -7.43 -28.15 26.38
C PHE A 86 -6.42 -27.07 26.78
N GLU A 87 -5.98 -26.25 25.83
CA GLU A 87 -5.03 -25.19 26.08
C GLU A 87 -5.41 -23.94 25.30
N PRO A 88 -6.27 -23.07 25.87
CA PRO A 88 -6.83 -21.93 25.16
C PRO A 88 -5.78 -20.83 24.98
N LEU A 89 -5.80 -20.24 23.79
CA LEU A 89 -5.05 -19.06 23.49
C LEU A 89 -5.81 -17.84 24.01
N GLU A 90 -5.25 -17.18 25.02
CA GLU A 90 -5.84 -15.95 25.58
C GLU A 90 -5.06 -14.73 25.08
N SER A 91 -5.74 -13.85 24.35
CA SER A 91 -5.14 -12.60 23.91
C SER A 91 -6.19 -11.55 23.56
N PRO A 92 -5.91 -10.25 23.78
CA PRO A 92 -6.85 -9.16 23.46
C PRO A 92 -7.24 -9.04 21.98
N TYR A 93 -6.46 -9.66 21.09
CA TYR A 93 -6.67 -9.60 19.64
C TYR A 93 -7.38 -10.83 19.09
N LEU A 94 -7.72 -11.81 19.94
CA LEU A 94 -8.41 -13.04 19.56
C LEU A 94 -9.81 -13.04 20.15
N GLU A 95 -10.80 -13.15 19.28
CA GLU A 95 -12.19 -13.40 19.63
C GLU A 95 -12.54 -14.82 19.18
N VAL A 96 -13.25 -15.57 20.02
CA VAL A 96 -13.64 -16.95 19.71
C VAL A 96 -15.14 -17.02 19.49
N GLY A 97 -15.55 -17.51 18.33
CA GLY A 97 -16.95 -17.77 17.99
C GLY A 97 -17.10 -19.17 17.38
N ASP A 98 -17.80 -19.26 16.25
CA ASP A 98 -17.83 -20.49 15.46
C ASP A 98 -16.47 -20.85 14.84
N ASP A 99 -15.59 -19.86 14.76
CA ASP A 99 -14.20 -19.92 14.32
C ASP A 99 -13.34 -18.96 15.16
N LEU A 100 -12.03 -18.97 14.93
CA LEU A 100 -11.07 -18.09 15.60
C LEU A 100 -10.98 -16.78 14.81
N ARG A 101 -11.34 -15.67 15.44
CA ARG A 101 -11.45 -14.35 14.81
C ARG A 101 -10.36 -13.44 15.34
N ILE A 102 -9.51 -12.93 14.45
CA ILE A 102 -8.32 -12.17 14.83
C ILE A 102 -8.47 -10.72 14.40
N ARG A 103 -8.51 -9.82 15.39
CA ARG A 103 -8.60 -8.36 15.22
C ARG A 103 -7.27 -7.72 15.63
N THR A 104 -6.41 -7.51 14.64
CA THR A 104 -5.09 -6.91 14.86
C THR A 104 -4.90 -5.60 14.08
N PRO A 105 -4.08 -4.65 14.57
CA PRO A 105 -3.65 -3.51 13.78
C PRO A 105 -2.92 -3.96 12.51
N TYR A 106 -3.06 -3.20 11.43
CA TYR A 106 -2.37 -3.50 10.17
C TYR A 106 -0.84 -3.50 10.34
N SER A 107 -0.24 -4.66 10.08
CA SER A 107 1.20 -4.88 10.02
C SER A 107 1.51 -5.90 8.94
N HIS A 108 2.52 -5.64 8.13
CA HIS A 108 2.97 -6.57 7.09
C HIS A 108 3.33 -7.94 7.68
N THR A 109 4.06 -7.94 8.79
CA THR A 109 4.48 -9.15 9.50
C THR A 109 3.30 -9.98 9.97
N ILE A 110 2.23 -9.33 10.48
CA ILE A 110 1.02 -10.03 10.91
C ILE A 110 0.29 -10.61 9.71
N VAL A 111 0.14 -9.84 8.64
CA VAL A 111 -0.53 -10.29 7.41
C VAL A 111 0.20 -11.48 6.79
N GLU A 112 1.53 -11.48 6.77
CA GLU A 112 2.33 -12.60 6.26
C GLU A 112 2.18 -13.85 7.14
N ALA A 113 2.22 -13.68 8.46
CA ALA A 113 2.03 -14.79 9.39
C ALA A 113 0.62 -15.40 9.30
N LEU A 114 -0.43 -14.57 9.18
CA LEU A 114 -1.79 -15.07 9.06
C LEU A 114 -2.04 -15.73 7.70
N ARG A 115 -1.40 -15.24 6.63
CA ARG A 115 -1.47 -15.87 5.29
C ARG A 115 -0.72 -17.19 5.19
N SER A 116 0.22 -17.48 6.08
CA SER A 116 0.90 -18.77 6.11
C SER A 116 0.10 -19.83 6.86
N ILE A 117 -0.91 -19.44 7.64
CA ILE A 117 -1.80 -20.38 8.32
C ILE A 117 -2.76 -21.01 7.29
N PRO A 118 -2.83 -22.35 7.23
CA PRO A 118 -3.77 -23.03 6.36
C PRO A 118 -5.23 -22.63 6.61
N TRP A 119 -6.01 -22.51 5.55
CA TRP A 119 -7.44 -22.14 5.57
C TRP A 119 -7.79 -20.76 6.20
N ALA A 120 -6.80 -19.97 6.61
CA ALA A 120 -7.01 -18.63 7.13
C ALA A 120 -7.35 -17.66 5.99
N HIS A 121 -8.36 -16.82 6.20
CA HIS A 121 -8.77 -15.84 5.21
C HIS A 121 -9.17 -14.51 5.84
N TRP A 122 -9.05 -13.45 5.03
CA TRP A 122 -9.42 -12.10 5.42
C TRP A 122 -10.85 -11.80 5.00
N ASN A 123 -11.67 -11.35 5.94
CA ASN A 123 -12.98 -10.80 5.68
C ASN A 123 -12.88 -9.26 5.58
N PRO A 124 -13.07 -8.66 4.39
CA PRO A 124 -12.92 -7.22 4.19
C PRO A 124 -14.06 -6.40 4.82
N ASP A 125 -15.25 -6.97 4.98
CA ASP A 125 -16.43 -6.27 5.49
C ASP A 125 -16.30 -6.03 7.00
N GLU A 126 -15.92 -7.09 7.73
CA GLU A 126 -15.70 -7.01 9.17
C GLU A 126 -14.28 -6.53 9.53
N LYS A 127 -13.35 -6.59 8.57
CA LYS A 127 -11.91 -6.35 8.75
C LYS A 127 -11.30 -7.28 9.80
N ILE A 128 -11.62 -8.57 9.69
CA ILE A 128 -11.21 -9.63 10.60
C ILE A 128 -10.54 -10.75 9.82
N TRP A 129 -9.52 -11.36 10.42
CA TRP A 129 -9.01 -12.64 9.95
C TRP A 129 -9.79 -13.79 10.58
N HIS A 130 -10.36 -14.64 9.74
CA HIS A 130 -11.01 -15.87 10.16
C HIS A 130 -10.06 -17.04 10.02
N VAL A 131 -9.87 -17.77 11.11
CA VAL A 131 -9.04 -18.96 11.18
C VAL A 131 -9.90 -20.13 11.67
N PRO A 132 -10.08 -21.19 10.85
CA PRO A 132 -10.78 -22.38 11.30
C PRO A 132 -10.05 -23.08 12.46
N PHE A 133 -10.81 -23.77 13.32
CA PHE A 133 -10.25 -24.50 14.45
C PHE A 133 -9.25 -25.58 14.04
N ARG A 134 -9.40 -26.21 12.86
CA ARG A 134 -8.41 -27.16 12.33
C ARG A 134 -6.98 -26.60 12.22
N SER A 135 -6.83 -25.29 12.11
CA SER A 135 -5.55 -24.59 12.01
C SER A 135 -5.08 -24.01 13.34
N TYR A 136 -5.69 -24.44 14.45
CA TYR A 136 -5.43 -23.88 15.77
C TYR A 136 -3.97 -24.08 16.20
N GLU A 137 -3.40 -25.26 15.98
CA GLU A 137 -2.02 -25.56 16.35
C GLU A 137 -1.03 -24.67 15.58
N GLU A 138 -1.25 -24.47 14.28
CA GLU A 138 -0.46 -23.55 13.46
C GLU A 138 -0.61 -22.09 13.92
N LEU A 139 -1.84 -21.68 14.22
CA LEU A 139 -2.10 -20.34 14.77
C LEU A 139 -1.36 -20.14 16.08
N ARG A 140 -1.47 -21.10 16.99
CA ARG A 140 -0.83 -21.08 18.30
C ARG A 140 0.69 -21.01 18.19
N ARG A 141 1.28 -21.75 17.27
CA ARG A 141 2.73 -21.70 16.99
C ARG A 141 3.19 -20.32 16.53
N LEU A 142 2.39 -19.64 15.71
CA LEU A 142 2.71 -18.31 15.19
C LEU A 142 2.25 -17.16 16.11
N TRP A 143 1.41 -17.46 17.10
CA TRP A 143 0.79 -16.45 17.95
C TRP A 143 1.76 -15.52 18.66
N PRO A 144 2.89 -15.99 19.25
CA PRO A 144 3.83 -15.09 19.92
C PRO A 144 4.37 -13.99 18.99
N LEU A 145 4.63 -14.33 17.72
CA LEU A 145 5.08 -13.38 16.71
C LEU A 145 3.97 -12.40 16.32
N ILE A 146 2.74 -12.89 16.16
CA ILE A 146 1.58 -12.07 15.82
C ILE A 146 1.28 -11.08 16.95
N GLU A 147 1.26 -11.55 18.19
CA GLU A 147 0.96 -10.74 19.38
C GLU A 147 2.05 -9.71 19.64
N GLU A 148 3.32 -10.07 19.54
CA GLU A 148 4.43 -9.13 19.70
C GLU A 148 4.40 -8.06 18.60
N ALA A 149 4.12 -8.45 17.35
CA ALA A 149 3.95 -7.51 16.25
C ALA A 149 2.71 -6.63 16.44
N ALA A 150 1.63 -7.15 17.02
CA ALA A 150 0.41 -6.39 17.32
C ALA A 150 0.67 -5.34 18.41
N ARG A 151 1.27 -5.75 19.54
CA ARG A 151 1.66 -4.86 20.65
C ARG A 151 2.59 -3.74 20.17
N ARG A 152 3.62 -4.07 19.38
CA ARG A 152 4.52 -3.05 18.78
C ARG A 152 3.78 -2.07 17.89
N ASN A 153 2.75 -2.52 17.18
CA ASN A 153 2.02 -1.72 16.21
C ASN A 153 0.74 -1.09 16.74
N GLU A 154 0.46 -1.24 18.04
CA GLU A 154 -0.67 -0.55 18.66
C GLU A 154 -0.57 0.96 18.40
N PRO A 155 -1.68 1.60 17.99
CA PRO A 155 -1.72 3.05 17.79
C PRO A 155 -1.26 3.84 19.01
N ALA A 156 -1.48 3.32 20.23
CA ALA A 156 -1.04 3.90 21.48
C ALA A 156 0.49 3.85 21.64
N GLU A 157 1.11 2.69 21.43
CA GLU A 157 2.58 2.51 21.47
C GLU A 157 3.30 3.23 20.31
N ARG A 158 2.66 3.34 19.13
CA ARG A 158 3.17 4.19 18.04
C ARG A 158 3.12 5.68 18.39
N ARG A 159 2.06 6.14 19.05
CA ARG A 159 1.95 7.53 19.54
C ARG A 159 2.97 7.78 20.65
N ARG A 160 3.08 6.88 21.61
CA ARG A 160 4.06 6.94 22.70
C ARG A 160 5.49 6.95 22.19
N ARG A 161 5.87 6.09 21.24
CA ARG A 161 7.20 6.14 20.61
C ARG A 161 7.45 7.44 19.84
N ARG A 162 6.46 7.95 19.11
CA ARG A 162 6.57 9.27 18.46
C ARG A 162 6.73 10.39 19.48
N GLU A 163 6.02 10.32 20.60
CA GLU A 163 6.11 11.28 21.69
C GLU A 163 7.42 11.18 22.45
N GLU A 164 7.93 9.97 22.69
CA GLU A 164 9.24 9.73 23.31
C GLU A 164 10.37 10.13 22.37
N GLN A 165 10.28 9.87 21.06
CA GLN A 165 11.22 10.37 20.04
C GLN A 165 11.18 11.90 19.93
N LYS A 166 9.98 12.50 20.04
CA LYS A 166 9.78 13.95 20.09
C LYS A 166 10.33 14.56 21.39
N ARG A 167 10.20 13.88 22.53
CA ARG A 167 10.73 14.29 23.84
C ARG A 167 12.24 14.10 23.94
N GLN A 168 12.79 13.07 23.30
CA GLN A 168 14.22 12.78 23.21
C GLN A 168 14.92 13.57 22.10
N GLY A 169 14.21 14.39 21.32
CA GLY A 169 14.79 15.22 20.26
C GLY A 169 15.40 14.44 19.08
N LEU A 170 15.14 13.13 18.98
CA LEU A 170 15.78 12.22 18.02
C LEU A 170 15.13 12.20 16.63
N GLU A 171 14.07 12.99 16.39
CA GLU A 171 13.71 13.39 15.02
C GLU A 171 14.19 14.83 14.76
N PRO A 172 15.46 15.05 14.39
CA PRO A 172 15.75 16.25 13.62
C PRO A 172 14.91 16.14 12.36
N ALA A 173 13.99 17.07 12.15
CA ALA A 173 13.32 17.20 10.86
C ALA A 173 14.43 17.16 9.80
N SER A 174 14.37 16.17 8.90
CA SER A 174 15.38 15.98 7.86
C SER A 174 15.77 17.36 7.30
N PRO A 175 17.05 17.71 7.17
CA PRO A 175 17.47 19.04 6.70
C PRO A 175 16.68 19.49 5.46
N VAL A 176 16.38 18.54 4.57
CA VAL A 176 15.50 18.66 3.40
C VAL A 176 14.08 19.14 3.75
N GLN A 177 13.44 18.59 4.79
CA GLN A 177 12.11 19.01 5.23
C GLN A 177 12.12 20.39 5.88
N THR A 178 13.15 20.70 6.67
CA THR A 178 13.33 22.01 7.28
C THR A 178 13.50 23.07 6.19
N GLU A 179 14.32 22.79 5.19
CA GLU A 179 14.56 23.68 4.07
C GLU A 179 13.32 23.83 3.19
N ARG A 180 12.58 22.74 2.93
CA ARG A 180 11.30 22.79 2.19
C ARG A 180 10.25 23.67 2.87
N ARG A 181 10.25 23.77 4.21
CA ARG A 181 9.33 24.65 4.96
C ARG A 181 9.66 26.13 4.78
N ARG A 182 10.91 26.47 4.45
CA ARG A 182 11.33 27.85 4.15
C ARG A 182 10.79 28.35 2.81
N ARG A 183 10.31 27.45 1.94
CA ARG A 183 9.69 27.76 0.63
C ARG A 183 10.55 28.67 -0.26
N ARG A 184 11.86 28.52 -0.13
CA ARG A 184 12.87 29.20 -0.94
C ARG A 184 13.58 28.18 -1.83
N TYR A 185 14.08 28.61 -2.96
CA TYR A 185 14.87 27.80 -3.89
C TYR A 185 15.94 28.69 -4.53
N PRO A 186 17.21 28.26 -4.59
CA PRO A 186 18.25 29.04 -5.22
C PRO A 186 18.12 28.93 -6.74
N VAL A 187 18.09 30.07 -7.40
CA VAL A 187 17.94 30.21 -8.85
C VAL A 187 19.13 30.99 -9.40
N PRO A 188 19.71 30.62 -10.55
CA PRO A 188 20.77 31.41 -11.17
C PRO A 188 20.29 32.83 -11.52
N GLY A 189 21.01 33.87 -11.10
CA GLY A 189 20.66 35.26 -11.38
C GLY A 189 20.65 35.60 -12.87
N ASP A 190 21.46 34.91 -13.66
CA ASP A 190 21.52 35.06 -15.12
C ASP A 190 20.35 34.40 -15.85
N ASP A 191 19.61 33.50 -15.20
CA ASP A 191 18.58 32.69 -15.83
C ASP A 191 17.37 32.38 -14.92
N LEU A 192 16.51 33.39 -14.80
CA LEU A 192 15.37 33.44 -13.89
C LEU A 192 14.13 32.69 -14.39
N PRO A 193 13.40 31.98 -13.51
CA PRO A 193 12.19 31.26 -13.85
C PRO A 193 11.01 32.18 -14.11
N PRO A 194 10.08 31.76 -14.98
CA PRO A 194 8.83 32.48 -15.16
C PRO A 194 8.01 32.44 -13.87
N LEU A 195 7.65 33.62 -13.39
CA LEU A 195 6.73 33.77 -12.26
C LEU A 195 5.32 33.28 -12.63
N GLU A 196 4.60 32.80 -11.62
CA GLU A 196 3.20 32.32 -11.72
C GLU A 196 2.97 31.15 -12.67
N ARG A 197 4.05 30.50 -13.14
CA ARG A 197 3.98 29.35 -14.04
C ARG A 197 4.56 28.10 -13.39
N PRO A 198 3.91 26.94 -13.54
CA PRO A 198 4.47 25.69 -13.07
C PRO A 198 5.75 25.32 -13.83
N VAL A 199 6.84 25.16 -13.09
CA VAL A 199 8.15 24.73 -13.58
C VAL A 199 8.65 23.55 -12.76
N ALA A 200 9.38 22.64 -13.40
CA ALA A 200 10.03 21.53 -12.71
C ALA A 200 11.33 22.01 -12.05
N THR A 201 11.63 21.46 -10.87
CA THR A 201 12.86 21.74 -10.13
C THR A 201 13.53 20.45 -9.70
N LEU A 202 14.86 20.49 -9.57
CA LEU A 202 15.65 19.32 -9.21
C LEU A 202 15.33 18.79 -7.79
N ALA A 203 15.10 19.70 -6.83
CA ALA A 203 14.89 19.34 -5.43
C ALA A 203 13.41 19.09 -5.07
N TRP A 204 12.47 19.83 -5.67
CA TRP A 204 11.08 19.90 -5.19
C TRP A 204 10.02 19.45 -6.20
N GLY A 205 10.44 19.06 -7.42
CA GLY A 205 9.57 18.72 -8.54
C GLY A 205 8.84 19.94 -9.08
N VAL A 206 7.61 19.77 -9.57
CA VAL A 206 6.86 20.87 -10.22
C VAL A 206 6.32 21.89 -9.21
N VAL A 207 6.88 23.10 -9.19
CA VAL A 207 6.52 24.21 -8.29
C VAL A 207 6.13 25.46 -9.09
N VAL A 208 5.51 26.44 -8.43
CA VAL A 208 5.25 27.76 -9.00
C VAL A 208 6.05 28.78 -8.22
N PHE A 209 6.87 29.57 -8.92
CA PHE A 209 7.58 30.69 -8.32
C PHE A 209 6.64 31.89 -8.20
N GLU A 210 6.56 32.46 -7.00
CA GLU A 210 5.71 33.62 -6.70
C GLU A 210 6.51 34.91 -6.77
N ASP A 211 7.77 34.86 -6.34
CA ASP A 211 8.63 36.02 -6.19
C ASP A 211 10.10 35.62 -6.28
N ILE A 212 10.95 36.53 -6.72
CA ILE A 212 12.41 36.35 -6.81
C ILE A 212 13.04 37.53 -6.10
N GLU A 213 13.88 37.24 -5.11
CA GLU A 213 14.59 38.25 -4.35
C GLU A 213 15.73 38.85 -5.19
N ASP A 214 15.94 40.16 -5.12
CA ASP A 214 17.00 40.87 -5.86
C ASP A 214 18.39 40.74 -5.21
N HIS A 215 18.49 40.09 -4.04
CA HIS A 215 19.73 39.95 -3.29
C HIS A 215 20.41 38.62 -3.61
N VAL A 216 21.70 38.69 -3.91
CA VAL A 216 22.54 37.50 -4.09
C VAL A 216 22.69 36.72 -2.80
N ILE A 217 22.83 35.41 -2.91
CA ILE A 217 22.98 34.52 -1.77
C ILE A 217 24.43 34.61 -1.26
N ASP A 218 24.61 35.05 -0.02
CA ASP A 218 25.91 35.05 0.67
C ASP A 218 26.10 33.79 1.57
N GLU A 219 25.04 32.98 1.71
CA GLU A 219 25.05 31.76 2.50
C GLU A 219 25.52 30.55 1.67
N ALA A 220 26.40 29.70 2.24
CA ALA A 220 26.81 28.46 1.61
C ALA A 220 25.61 27.52 1.40
N LEU A 221 25.37 27.13 0.14
CA LEU A 221 24.26 26.25 -0.23
C LEU A 221 24.62 24.77 0.03
N ASP A 222 23.76 24.06 0.76
CA ASP A 222 23.92 22.63 0.99
C ASP A 222 23.69 21.85 -0.31
N ARG A 223 24.78 21.30 -0.86
CA ARG A 223 24.77 20.50 -2.10
C ARG A 223 23.95 19.22 -1.99
N SER A 224 23.69 18.72 -0.78
CA SER A 224 22.80 17.57 -0.58
C SER A 224 21.33 17.93 -0.82
N ILE A 225 20.96 19.22 -0.66
CA ILE A 225 19.61 19.74 -0.87
C ILE A 225 19.48 20.41 -2.25
N TYR A 226 20.53 21.09 -2.71
CA TYR A 226 20.57 21.82 -3.97
C TYR A 226 21.74 21.35 -4.86
N PRO A 227 21.63 20.21 -5.55
CA PRO A 227 22.72 19.66 -6.36
C PRO A 227 23.13 20.54 -7.55
N HIS A 228 22.26 21.45 -7.99
CA HIS A 228 22.52 22.38 -9.09
C HIS A 228 23.32 23.61 -8.68
N ALA A 229 23.38 23.92 -7.38
CA ALA A 229 24.14 25.04 -6.82
C ALA A 229 25.62 24.68 -6.62
N LYS A 230 26.34 24.48 -7.74
CA LYS A 230 27.77 24.10 -7.72
C LYS A 230 28.71 25.31 -7.74
N ASP A 231 28.24 26.39 -8.35
CA ASP A 231 28.99 27.64 -8.53
C ASP A 231 28.95 28.51 -7.27
N ASP A 232 29.68 29.64 -7.29
CA ASP A 232 29.75 30.57 -6.16
C ASP A 232 28.32 31.04 -5.77
N PRO A 233 27.93 31.03 -4.48
CA PRO A 233 26.59 31.46 -4.03
C PRO A 233 26.17 32.84 -4.55
N SER A 234 27.12 33.72 -4.84
CA SER A 234 26.92 35.04 -5.44
C SER A 234 26.23 35.03 -6.81
N HIS A 235 26.24 33.89 -7.53
CA HIS A 235 25.53 33.71 -8.80
C HIS A 235 24.06 33.32 -8.63
N TYR A 236 23.61 33.06 -7.40
CA TYR A 236 22.25 32.62 -7.13
C TYR A 236 21.47 33.68 -6.36
N VAL A 237 20.17 33.72 -6.63
CA VAL A 237 19.18 34.51 -5.91
C VAL A 237 18.11 33.59 -5.32
N TRP A 238 17.49 34.00 -4.22
CA TRP A 238 16.41 33.23 -3.61
C TRP A 238 15.10 33.48 -4.36
N ALA A 239 14.45 32.40 -4.82
CA ALA A 239 13.10 32.44 -5.34
C ALA A 239 12.11 31.80 -4.37
N ARG A 240 11.02 32.51 -4.07
CA ARG A 240 9.92 31.99 -3.25
C ARG A 240 9.00 31.15 -4.11
N TRP A 241 8.65 29.96 -3.62
CA TRP A 241 7.79 29.04 -4.35
C TRP A 241 6.60 28.55 -3.54
N ARG A 242 5.53 28.21 -4.25
CA ARG A 242 4.37 27.50 -3.70
C ARG A 242 4.07 26.23 -4.48
N MET A 243 3.25 25.39 -3.85
CA MET A 243 2.68 24.24 -4.54
C MET A 243 1.71 24.72 -5.63
N PRO A 244 1.75 24.13 -6.85
CA PRO A 244 0.77 24.43 -7.88
C PRO A 244 -0.59 23.86 -7.49
N THR A 245 -1.65 24.52 -7.95
CA THR A 245 -3.01 23.99 -7.95
C THR A 245 -3.19 23.00 -9.10
N LEU A 246 -4.19 22.11 -8.99
CA LEU A 246 -4.52 21.18 -10.08
C LEU A 246 -4.84 21.89 -11.40
N GLN A 247 -5.51 23.05 -11.32
CA GLN A 247 -5.89 23.84 -12.49
C GLN A 247 -4.66 24.42 -13.20
N GLU A 248 -3.66 24.90 -12.45
CA GLU A 248 -2.40 25.40 -13.01
C GLU A 248 -1.62 24.28 -13.70
N VAL A 249 -1.55 23.08 -13.09
CA VAL A 249 -0.89 21.92 -13.70
C VAL A 249 -1.54 21.56 -15.04
N TYR A 250 -2.87 21.60 -15.15
CA TYR A 250 -3.56 21.30 -16.42
C TYR A 250 -3.44 22.38 -17.49
N ARG A 251 -3.31 23.64 -17.08
CA ARG A 251 -3.15 24.78 -18.00
C ARG A 251 -1.71 24.97 -18.50
N THR A 252 -0.75 24.31 -17.86
CA THR A 252 0.67 24.44 -18.20
C THR A 252 0.96 23.85 -19.58
N LYS A 253 1.66 24.63 -20.42
CA LYS A 253 2.14 24.14 -21.71
C LYS A 253 3.28 23.15 -21.47
N VAL A 254 3.11 21.94 -22.00
CA VAL A 254 4.11 20.87 -21.94
C VAL A 254 5.32 21.25 -22.79
N ALA A 255 6.53 21.00 -22.28
CA ALA A 255 7.74 21.08 -23.10
C ALA A 255 7.64 20.08 -24.27
N ARG A 256 7.75 20.57 -25.52
CA ARG A 256 7.67 19.72 -26.72
C ARG A 256 8.85 18.76 -26.84
N GLU A 257 10.02 19.21 -26.42
CA GLU A 257 11.25 18.43 -26.36
C GLU A 257 11.86 18.53 -24.97
N PRO A 258 12.41 17.43 -24.44
CA PRO A 258 13.11 17.46 -23.17
C PRO A 258 14.34 18.37 -23.29
N GLU A 259 14.40 19.44 -22.48
CA GLU A 259 15.61 20.27 -22.36
C GLU A 259 16.84 19.42 -22.05
N ASP A 260 18.01 19.83 -22.56
CA ASP A 260 19.27 19.13 -22.38
C ASP A 260 19.57 18.90 -20.90
N ARG A 261 19.93 17.65 -20.56
CA ARG A 261 20.16 17.22 -19.17
C ARG A 261 21.21 18.07 -18.46
N VAL A 262 22.27 18.47 -19.17
CA VAL A 262 23.35 19.31 -18.63
C VAL A 262 22.82 20.70 -18.23
N LEU A 263 21.93 21.28 -19.04
CA LEU A 263 21.31 22.57 -18.78
C LEU A 263 20.36 22.50 -17.57
N ARG A 264 19.62 21.40 -17.41
CA ARG A 264 18.77 21.18 -16.22
C ARG A 264 19.59 21.07 -14.94
N GLU A 265 20.73 20.38 -15.02
CA GLU A 265 21.62 20.18 -13.88
C GLU A 265 22.37 21.45 -13.48
N SER A 266 22.62 22.38 -14.40
CA SER A 266 23.23 23.70 -14.09
C SER A 266 22.20 24.72 -13.61
N ARG A 267 21.04 24.80 -14.28
CA ARG A 267 20.00 25.81 -14.00
C ARG A 267 19.13 25.44 -12.79
N GLY A 268 18.96 24.15 -12.53
CA GLY A 268 18.14 23.62 -11.44
C GLY A 268 16.63 23.62 -11.70
N TRP A 269 16.15 24.33 -12.74
CA TRP A 269 14.74 24.37 -13.11
C TRP A 269 14.54 24.25 -14.64
N TRP A 270 13.40 23.71 -15.08
CA TRP A 270 13.07 23.53 -16.51
C TRP A 270 11.55 23.49 -16.75
N TRP A 271 11.15 23.56 -18.02
CA TRP A 271 9.75 23.36 -18.39
C TRP A 271 9.32 21.90 -18.17
N PRO A 272 8.24 21.67 -17.43
CA PRO A 272 7.88 20.32 -17.01
C PRO A 272 7.42 19.47 -18.21
N THR A 273 7.84 18.22 -18.20
CA THR A 273 7.41 17.20 -19.16
C THR A 273 5.99 16.73 -18.85
N ARG A 274 5.36 16.03 -19.81
CA ARG A 274 4.01 15.47 -19.63
C ARG A 274 3.94 14.54 -18.42
N ASP A 275 4.96 13.73 -18.21
CA ASP A 275 5.00 12.73 -17.15
C ASP A 275 5.15 13.37 -15.77
N GLU A 276 6.01 14.40 -15.64
CA GLU A 276 6.17 15.17 -14.41
C GLU A 276 4.88 15.89 -13.99
N LEU A 277 4.15 16.46 -14.97
CA LEU A 277 2.84 17.08 -14.71
C LEU A 277 1.79 16.04 -14.30
N GLN A 278 1.77 14.87 -14.93
CA GLN A 278 0.85 13.78 -14.55
C GLN A 278 1.14 13.27 -13.15
N GLU A 279 2.40 13.03 -12.80
CA GLU A 279 2.79 12.59 -11.47
C GLU A 279 2.42 13.64 -10.41
N ARG A 280 2.66 14.92 -10.70
CA ARG A 280 2.26 16.01 -9.80
C ARG A 280 0.76 16.07 -9.62
N ALA A 281 -0.02 15.95 -10.69
CA ALA A 281 -1.48 15.93 -10.62
C ALA A 281 -2.00 14.74 -9.80
N ARG A 282 -1.40 13.55 -9.94
CA ARG A 282 -1.74 12.37 -9.12
C ARG A 282 -1.50 12.63 -7.64
N LYS A 283 -0.33 13.17 -7.28
CA LYS A 283 0.02 13.50 -5.88
C LYS A 283 -0.91 14.55 -5.29
N LEU A 284 -1.25 15.61 -6.03
CA LEU A 284 -2.18 16.65 -5.60
C LEU A 284 -3.59 16.08 -5.34
N ARG A 285 -4.13 15.26 -6.26
CA ARG A 285 -5.42 14.57 -6.06
C ARG A 285 -5.42 13.68 -4.82
N GLN A 286 -4.32 12.97 -4.56
CA GLN A 286 -4.19 12.14 -3.36
C GLN A 286 -4.20 12.99 -2.09
N MET A 287 -3.52 14.13 -2.10
CA MET A 287 -3.51 15.07 -0.98
C MET A 287 -4.90 15.66 -0.71
N GLU A 288 -5.63 16.09 -1.75
CA GLU A 288 -7.00 16.59 -1.62
C GLU A 288 -7.94 15.53 -1.03
N ARG A 289 -7.88 14.28 -1.52
CA ARG A 289 -8.66 13.16 -0.96
C ARG A 289 -8.32 12.89 0.50
N ALA A 290 -7.05 12.97 0.88
CA ALA A 290 -6.61 12.77 2.26
C ALA A 290 -7.06 13.91 3.18
N GLN A 291 -7.12 15.15 2.68
CA GLN A 291 -7.69 16.27 3.43
C GLN A 291 -9.21 16.16 3.57
N GLN A 292 -9.92 15.75 2.52
CA GLN A 292 -11.35 15.50 2.55
C GLN A 292 -11.71 14.37 3.52
N SER A 293 -10.96 13.26 3.53
CA SER A 293 -11.20 12.17 4.48
C SER A 293 -10.92 12.60 5.92
N ARG A 294 -9.87 13.39 6.16
CA ARG A 294 -9.60 13.97 7.49
C ARG A 294 -10.70 14.92 7.94
N HIS A 295 -11.21 15.78 7.07
CA HIS A 295 -12.33 16.66 7.39
C HIS A 295 -13.65 15.89 7.62
N ALA A 296 -13.89 14.81 6.88
CA ALA A 296 -15.04 13.94 7.09
C ALA A 296 -14.97 13.20 8.44
N ILE A 297 -13.79 12.70 8.80
CA ILE A 297 -13.54 12.07 10.11
C ILE A 297 -13.69 13.08 11.25
N GLN A 298 -13.20 14.32 11.07
CA GLN A 298 -13.31 15.37 12.09
C GLN A 298 -14.76 15.89 12.26
N LYS A 299 -15.60 15.80 11.22
CA LYS A 299 -17.03 16.15 11.30
C LYS A 299 -17.92 15.05 11.90
N ASN A 300 -17.41 13.82 12.07
CA ASN A 300 -18.17 12.72 12.66
C ASN A 300 -17.44 12.08 13.86
N PRO A 301 -17.28 12.81 14.99
CA PRO A 301 -16.65 12.25 16.18
C PRO A 301 -17.59 11.37 17.04
N ALA A 302 -18.85 11.18 16.65
CA ALA A 302 -19.80 10.35 17.39
C ALA A 302 -20.54 9.37 16.46
N GLY A 303 -20.16 8.11 16.58
CA GLY A 303 -20.82 6.95 16.00
C GLY A 303 -20.29 5.73 16.73
N PHE A 304 -20.65 5.64 18.02
CA PHE A 304 -20.65 4.38 18.77
C PHE A 304 -21.66 3.44 18.14
#